data_AF-A0A0N8VZD3-F1
#
_entry.id   AF-A0A0N8VZD3-F1
#
_cell.length_a   1.000
_cell.length_b   1.000
_cell.length_c   1.000
_cell.angle_alpha   90.00
_cell.angle_beta   90.00
_cell.angle_gamma   90.00
#
_symmetry.space_group_name_H-M   'P 1'
#
loop_
_entity.id
_entity.type
_entity.pdbx_description
1 polymer ?
#
loop_
_entity_poly.entity_id
_entity_poly.type
_entity_poly.pdbx_seq_one_letter_code
_entity_poly.pdbx_strand_id
1 'polypeptide(L)'
;MSNLIARAQGNAALRRMGGPLEFTGPSAADDTPDAPVSVSIGRRAVRGTRVAEVSGDAWRWHTATRSGTEPARQELLDQAGLLFDAAPAVIAPRTTTPGSSMVVALHLDATGAPLRPALIEGLAAHPARGREEIRGFALLRGLPLVEEEHALILDGQPIFFDGAAALQVPDAGSPTLAQVYSDAAYLSIEHQFFFHAQHPAQQVRLDLSAGTAEGMRAQVLGTFREDSFTWGWADPRLPDQAQAPSRALLAFGQQHGILPLVSPRIPLAQATRWDLAVIAKPILGAWTHAVAGLVPGVTALLLLEAPHLHLPPLRPEVAREVTATPLPTFADPQRALRSYTTARGAL
;
A
#
# COMPACT_ATOMS: atom_id res chain seq x y z
N MET A 1 -3.50 -13.71 18.83
CA MET A 1 -3.26 -13.45 17.39
C MET A 1 -3.16 -11.94 17.22
N SER A 2 -2.07 -11.43 16.64
CA SER A 2 -1.94 -9.99 16.40
C SER A 2 -2.88 -9.54 15.28
N ASN A 3 -3.63 -8.46 15.50
CA ASN A 3 -4.56 -7.88 14.54
C ASN A 3 -3.99 -6.61 13.88
N LEU A 4 -3.81 -6.62 12.57
CA LEU A 4 -3.12 -5.52 11.86
C LEU A 4 -3.96 -4.24 11.76
N ILE A 5 -5.28 -4.36 11.76
CA ILE A 5 -6.19 -3.21 11.79
C ILE A 5 -6.07 -2.50 13.15
N ALA A 6 -6.04 -3.27 14.25
CA ALA A 6 -5.81 -2.72 15.60
C ALA A 6 -4.47 -2.00 15.70
N ARG A 7 -3.42 -2.58 15.11
CA ARG A 7 -2.09 -1.96 15.04
C ARG A 7 -2.10 -0.63 14.27
N ALA A 8 -2.69 -0.62 13.08
CA ALA A 8 -2.82 0.60 12.28
C ALA A 8 -3.59 1.70 13.05
N GLN A 9 -4.66 1.30 13.75
CA GLN A 9 -5.45 2.20 14.59
C GLN A 9 -4.62 2.77 15.76
N GLY A 10 -3.85 1.92 16.44
CA GLY A 10 -2.93 2.33 17.49
C GLY A 10 -1.84 3.27 16.99
N ASN A 11 -1.22 2.97 15.85
CA ASN A 11 -0.22 3.83 15.22
C ASN A 11 -0.81 5.21 14.86
N ALA A 12 -2.05 5.25 14.37
CA ALA A 12 -2.75 6.51 14.12
C ALA A 12 -3.04 7.30 15.41
N ALA A 13 -3.34 6.64 16.52
CA ALA A 13 -3.43 7.28 17.83
C ALA A 13 -2.08 7.85 18.29
N LEU A 14 -1.00 7.07 18.13
CA LEU A 14 0.37 7.50 18.43
C LEU A 14 0.79 8.75 17.65
N ARG A 15 0.58 8.74 16.32
CA ARG A 15 0.92 9.88 15.43
C ARG A 15 0.22 11.18 15.85
N ARG A 16 -1.00 11.10 16.39
CA ARG A 16 -1.76 12.28 16.86
C ARG A 16 -1.26 12.86 18.19
N MET A 17 -0.57 12.07 19.01
CA MET A 17 -0.01 12.57 20.26
C MET A 17 1.17 13.51 19.99
N GLY A 18 2.08 13.13 19.09
CA GLY A 18 3.23 13.93 18.68
C GLY A 18 4.23 14.26 19.81
N GLY A 19 5.43 14.68 19.43
CA GLY A 19 6.48 15.10 20.38
C GLY A 19 7.53 14.03 20.69
N PRO A 20 8.59 14.42 21.43
CA PRO A 20 9.71 13.53 21.74
C PRO A 20 9.25 12.39 22.67
N LEU A 21 9.86 11.22 22.47
CA LEU A 21 9.68 10.04 23.31
C LEU A 21 10.77 9.99 24.38
N GLU A 22 10.39 9.66 25.60
CA GLU A 22 11.33 9.40 26.70
C GLU A 22 10.82 8.26 27.57
N PHE A 23 11.69 7.31 27.89
CA PHE A 23 11.35 6.24 28.82
C PHE A 23 11.40 6.75 30.27
N THR A 24 10.30 6.58 31.00
CA THR A 24 10.16 7.01 32.40
C THR A 24 9.83 5.86 33.35
N GLY A 25 10.00 4.61 32.90
CA GLY A 25 9.78 3.39 33.67
C GLY A 25 10.93 3.01 34.62
N PRO A 26 10.89 1.80 35.22
CA PRO A 26 11.82 1.37 36.28
C PRO A 26 13.29 1.28 35.82
N SER A 27 14.19 1.16 36.80
CA SER A 27 15.66 1.15 36.61
C SER A 27 16.14 0.06 35.64
N ALA A 28 17.34 0.27 35.05
CA ALA A 28 17.99 -0.69 34.15
C ALA A 28 18.24 -2.07 34.77
N ALA A 29 18.33 -2.10 36.11
CA ALA A 29 18.57 -3.30 36.88
C ALA A 29 17.30 -4.14 37.12
N ASP A 30 16.12 -3.60 36.81
CA ASP A 30 14.88 -4.36 36.85
C ASP A 30 14.83 -5.28 35.63
N ASP A 31 14.95 -6.59 35.83
CA ASP A 31 14.86 -7.59 34.76
C ASP A 31 13.51 -8.33 34.75
N THR A 32 12.48 -7.74 35.39
CA THR A 32 11.12 -8.29 35.37
C THR A 32 10.63 -8.36 33.92
N PRO A 33 10.31 -9.56 33.41
CA PRO A 33 9.74 -9.70 32.08
C PRO A 33 8.37 -9.02 31.99
N ASP A 34 8.04 -8.45 30.83
CA ASP A 34 6.75 -7.81 30.55
C ASP A 34 6.37 -6.72 31.57
N ALA A 35 7.37 -6.04 32.14
CA ALA A 35 7.15 -5.04 33.18
C ALA A 35 6.26 -3.89 32.68
N PRO A 36 5.25 -3.45 33.46
CA PRO A 36 4.48 -2.26 33.14
C PRO A 36 5.36 -1.01 33.31
N VAL A 37 5.35 -0.14 32.31
CA VAL A 37 6.20 1.05 32.26
C VAL A 37 5.42 2.28 31.80
N SER A 38 6.04 3.45 31.97
CA SER A 38 5.55 4.71 31.40
C SER A 38 6.55 5.24 30.38
N VAL A 39 6.01 5.84 29.32
CA VAL A 39 6.75 6.60 28.31
C VAL A 39 6.17 8.01 28.29
N SER A 40 7.04 9.02 28.40
CA SER A 40 6.64 10.39 28.11
C SER A 40 6.60 10.60 26.61
N ILE A 41 5.50 11.16 26.12
CA ILE A 41 5.32 11.61 24.74
C ILE A 41 5.01 13.09 24.79
N GLY A 42 6.03 13.92 24.55
CA GLY A 42 5.99 15.36 24.83
C GLY A 42 5.76 15.64 26.32
N ARG A 43 4.55 16.07 26.69
CA ARG A 43 4.14 16.35 28.08
C ARG A 43 3.20 15.30 28.68
N ARG A 44 2.88 14.24 27.94
CA ARG A 44 1.90 13.22 28.34
C ARG A 44 2.62 11.94 28.76
N ALA A 45 2.30 11.42 29.94
CA ALA A 45 2.71 10.08 30.33
C ALA A 45 1.75 9.04 29.75
N VAL A 46 2.29 8.04 29.07
CA VAL A 46 1.56 6.96 28.42
C VAL A 46 2.03 5.64 29.01
N ARG A 47 1.08 4.77 29.39
CA ARG A 47 1.39 3.44 29.89
C ARG A 47 1.77 2.51 28.74
N GLY A 48 2.63 1.55 29.03
CA GLY A 48 2.94 0.47 28.11
C GLY A 48 3.58 -0.71 28.84
N THR A 49 4.01 -1.69 28.05
CA THR A 49 4.74 -2.86 28.51
C THR A 49 6.14 -2.81 27.93
N ARG A 50 7.15 -2.99 28.79
CA ARG A 50 8.54 -3.10 28.36
C ARG A 50 8.74 -4.40 27.58
N VAL A 51 9.37 -4.28 26.41
CA VAL A 51 9.58 -5.39 25.49
C VAL A 51 11.05 -5.75 25.37
N ALA A 52 11.90 -4.74 25.20
CA ALA A 52 13.32 -4.96 24.98
C ALA A 52 14.14 -3.73 25.36
N GLU A 53 15.46 -3.90 25.42
CA GLU A 53 16.45 -2.85 25.52
C GLU A 53 17.33 -2.87 24.28
N VAL A 54 17.61 -1.70 23.73
CA VAL A 54 18.51 -1.52 22.58
C VAL A 54 19.71 -0.69 23.03
N SER A 55 20.90 -1.26 22.87
CA SER A 55 22.16 -0.56 23.13
C SER A 55 23.16 -0.85 22.01
N GLY A 56 23.54 0.19 21.28
CA GLY A 56 24.30 0.04 20.03
C GLY A 56 23.53 -0.83 19.02
N ASP A 57 24.16 -1.91 18.56
CA ASP A 57 23.57 -2.89 17.64
C ASP A 57 22.93 -4.09 18.37
N ALA A 58 22.85 -4.08 19.70
CA ALA A 58 22.30 -5.20 20.47
C ALA A 58 20.83 -4.93 20.86
N TRP A 59 19.95 -5.88 20.54
CA TRP A 59 18.58 -5.97 20.99
C TRP A 59 18.44 -7.06 22.04
N ARG A 60 18.15 -6.70 23.29
CA ARG A 60 17.94 -7.65 24.39
C ARG A 60 16.45 -7.72 24.75
N TRP A 61 15.85 -8.90 24.65
CA TRP A 61 14.46 -9.10 25.01
C TRP A 61 14.25 -9.10 26.52
N HIS A 62 13.18 -8.43 26.96
CA HIS A 62 12.68 -8.39 28.33
C HIS A 62 11.21 -8.86 28.38
N THR A 63 10.90 -9.94 27.67
CA THR A 63 9.55 -10.54 27.64
C THR A 63 9.56 -11.96 28.17
N ALA A 64 8.43 -12.44 28.70
CA ALA A 64 8.34 -13.84 29.14
C ALA A 64 8.33 -14.84 27.97
N THR A 65 7.87 -14.41 26.80
CA THR A 65 7.66 -15.28 25.62
C THR A 65 8.87 -15.35 24.68
N ARG A 66 9.77 -14.35 24.75
CA ARG A 66 11.00 -14.29 23.97
C ARG A 66 12.13 -13.74 24.83
N SER A 67 13.27 -14.42 24.79
CA SER A 67 14.45 -14.11 25.61
C SER A 67 15.72 -14.08 24.76
N GLY A 68 16.80 -13.53 25.32
CA GLY A 68 18.12 -13.49 24.70
C GLY A 68 18.43 -12.18 23.99
N THR A 69 19.54 -12.19 23.25
CA THR A 69 20.08 -11.01 22.55
C THR A 69 20.29 -11.33 21.07
N GLU A 70 19.94 -10.39 20.20
CA GLU A 70 20.14 -10.48 18.75
C GLU A 70 20.47 -9.09 18.14
N PRO A 71 20.94 -9.01 16.89
CA PRO A 71 21.23 -7.73 16.25
C PRO A 71 19.98 -6.85 16.12
N ALA A 72 20.13 -5.57 16.42
CA ALA A 72 19.05 -4.59 16.34
C ALA A 72 18.66 -4.36 14.87
N ARG A 73 17.38 -4.55 14.57
CA ARG A 73 16.83 -4.37 13.22
C ARG A 73 15.38 -3.94 13.29
N GLN A 74 14.93 -3.21 12.27
CA GLN A 74 13.60 -2.58 12.27
C GLN A 74 12.47 -3.62 12.41
N GLU A 75 12.65 -4.83 11.87
CA GLU A 75 11.61 -5.87 11.96
C GLU A 75 11.36 -6.33 13.40
N LEU A 76 12.33 -6.18 14.32
CA LEU A 76 12.13 -6.53 15.73
C LEU A 76 11.21 -5.55 16.43
N LEU A 77 11.20 -4.28 16.02
CA LEU A 77 10.25 -3.30 16.52
C LEU A 77 8.82 -3.66 16.11
N ASP A 78 8.65 -4.14 14.88
CA ASP A 78 7.35 -4.63 14.43
C ASP A 78 6.92 -5.86 15.24
N GLN A 79 7.81 -6.84 15.42
CA GLN A 79 7.56 -8.04 16.22
C GLN A 79 7.24 -7.72 17.68
N ALA A 80 7.91 -6.74 18.27
CA ALA A 80 7.66 -6.28 19.63
C ALA A 80 6.20 -5.84 19.83
N GLY A 81 5.63 -5.12 18.86
CA GLY A 81 4.21 -4.73 18.92
C GLY A 81 3.25 -5.91 18.80
N LEU A 82 3.59 -6.89 17.94
CA LEU A 82 2.74 -8.10 17.73
C LEU A 82 2.62 -8.96 19.00
N LEU A 83 3.62 -8.95 19.89
CA LEU A 83 3.60 -9.71 21.15
C LEU A 83 2.53 -9.21 22.13
N PHE A 84 2.14 -7.93 22.03
CA PHE A 84 1.22 -7.27 22.96
C PHE A 84 -0.02 -6.76 22.22
N ASP A 85 -0.81 -7.69 21.69
CA ASP A 85 -2.08 -7.41 21.00
C ASP A 85 -1.99 -6.38 19.86
N ALA A 86 -0.87 -6.46 19.12
CA ALA A 86 -0.59 -5.55 18.01
C ALA A 86 -0.46 -4.08 18.46
N ALA A 87 -0.08 -3.84 19.72
CA ALA A 87 0.17 -2.51 20.24
C ALA A 87 1.26 -1.77 19.43
N PRO A 88 1.18 -0.44 19.32
CA PRO A 88 2.26 0.37 18.78
C PRO A 88 3.51 0.20 19.63
N ALA A 89 4.58 -0.33 19.04
CA ALA A 89 5.88 -0.41 19.68
C ALA A 89 6.73 0.82 19.32
N VAL A 90 7.42 1.37 20.32
CA VAL A 90 8.29 2.54 20.15
C VAL A 90 9.65 2.30 20.78
N ILE A 91 10.68 2.94 20.22
CA ILE A 91 11.99 3.07 20.84
C ILE A 91 11.99 4.39 21.63
N ALA A 92 12.05 4.27 22.95
CA ALA A 92 12.04 5.39 23.89
C ALA A 92 13.45 5.54 24.50
N PRO A 93 14.20 6.61 24.17
CA PRO A 93 15.48 6.91 24.78
C PRO A 93 15.41 7.02 26.30
N ARG A 94 16.49 6.64 26.97
CA ARG A 94 16.64 6.78 28.43
C ARG A 94 17.52 7.99 28.74
N THR A 95 17.04 8.89 29.57
CA THR A 95 17.84 10.02 30.06
C THR A 95 18.84 9.62 31.14
N THR A 96 18.53 8.57 31.91
CA THR A 96 19.39 8.08 33.01
C THR A 96 20.59 7.24 32.53
N THR A 97 20.57 6.74 31.30
CA THR A 97 21.58 5.82 30.77
C THR A 97 21.85 6.15 29.30
N PRO A 98 22.76 7.11 29.03
CA PRO A 98 23.09 7.53 27.66
C PRO A 98 23.52 6.33 26.80
N GLY A 99 23.02 6.25 25.58
CA GLY A 99 23.34 5.15 24.64
C GLY A 99 22.50 3.88 24.82
N SER A 100 21.52 3.88 25.73
CA SER A 100 20.49 2.84 25.85
C SER A 100 19.10 3.40 25.60
N SER A 101 18.27 2.64 24.89
CA SER A 101 16.85 2.94 24.65
C SER A 101 16.00 1.74 25.01
N MET A 102 14.77 1.99 25.47
CA MET A 102 13.81 0.94 25.78
C MET A 102 12.80 0.80 24.65
N VAL A 103 12.51 -0.44 24.29
CA VAL A 103 11.40 -0.77 23.39
C VAL A 103 10.17 -1.01 24.26
N VAL A 104 9.11 -0.25 23.97
CA VAL A 104 7.86 -0.29 24.75
C VAL A 104 6.68 -0.49 23.81
N ALA A 105 5.84 -1.47 24.12
CA ALA A 105 4.52 -1.64 23.52
C ALA A 105 3.52 -0.73 24.25
N LEU A 106 2.99 0.28 23.57
CA LEU A 106 2.15 1.31 24.18
C LEU A 106 0.70 0.87 24.33
N HIS A 107 0.12 1.09 25.51
CA HIS A 107 -1.30 0.87 25.78
C HIS A 107 -2.08 2.15 25.47
N LEU A 108 -2.44 2.33 24.20
CA LEU A 108 -3.17 3.50 23.73
C LEU A 108 -4.66 3.23 23.66
N ASP A 109 -5.44 4.20 24.14
CA ASP A 109 -6.84 4.28 23.75
C ASP A 109 -6.93 4.78 22.30
N ALA A 110 -7.32 3.86 21.41
CA ALA A 110 -7.45 4.12 19.99
C ALA A 110 -8.90 4.29 19.53
N THR A 111 -9.86 4.33 20.46
CA THR A 111 -11.30 4.46 20.14
C THR A 111 -11.62 5.70 19.31
N GLY A 112 -10.93 6.82 19.56
CA GLY A 112 -11.09 8.05 18.77
C GLY A 112 -10.34 8.07 17.44
N ALA A 113 -9.68 6.98 17.01
CA ALA A 113 -8.98 6.93 15.73
C ALA A 113 -9.94 6.61 14.57
N PRO A 114 -9.80 7.31 13.42
CA PRO A 114 -10.63 7.02 12.25
C PRO A 114 -10.52 5.56 11.82
N LEU A 115 -11.65 4.86 11.75
CA LEU A 115 -11.72 3.44 11.41
C LEU A 115 -11.24 3.15 9.99
N ARG A 116 -11.72 3.93 9.01
CA ARG A 116 -11.45 3.69 7.58
C ARG A 116 -9.95 3.72 7.22
N PRO A 117 -9.15 4.73 7.63
CA PRO A 117 -7.70 4.71 7.44
C PRO A 117 -7.01 3.49 8.08
N ALA A 118 -7.46 3.06 9.27
CA ALA A 118 -6.90 1.88 9.93
C ALA A 118 -7.22 0.59 9.17
N LEU A 119 -8.43 0.48 8.61
CA LEU A 119 -8.80 -0.62 7.71
C LEU A 119 -7.94 -0.62 6.44
N ILE A 120 -7.74 0.54 5.81
CA ILE A 120 -6.91 0.65 4.60
C ILE A 120 -5.47 0.23 4.89
N GLU A 121 -4.84 0.79 5.94
CA GLU A 121 -3.46 0.47 6.32
C GLU A 121 -3.31 -1.00 6.73
N GLY A 122 -4.21 -1.51 7.59
CA GLY A 122 -4.15 -2.89 8.09
C GLY A 122 -4.41 -3.95 7.01
N LEU A 123 -5.40 -3.72 6.14
CA LEU A 123 -5.77 -4.67 5.09
C LEU A 123 -4.80 -4.66 3.90
N ALA A 124 -4.19 -3.51 3.57
CA ALA A 124 -3.18 -3.44 2.51
C ALA A 124 -1.91 -4.24 2.84
N ALA A 125 -1.62 -4.47 4.13
CA ALA A 125 -0.49 -5.29 4.53
C ALA A 125 -0.70 -6.78 4.18
N HIS A 126 -1.90 -7.33 4.47
CA HIS A 126 -2.24 -8.74 4.20
C HIS A 126 -3.67 -8.90 3.67
N PRO A 127 -3.94 -8.53 2.40
CA PRO A 127 -5.31 -8.50 1.86
C PRO A 127 -5.98 -9.87 1.88
N ALA A 128 -5.23 -10.96 1.68
CA ALA A 128 -5.75 -12.34 1.69
C ALA A 128 -6.30 -12.80 3.06
N ARG A 129 -5.89 -12.14 4.16
CA ARG A 129 -6.40 -12.42 5.51
C ARG A 129 -7.50 -11.45 5.94
N GLY A 130 -7.99 -10.61 5.02
CA GLY A 130 -8.86 -9.49 5.37
C GLY A 130 -10.10 -9.87 6.18
N ARG A 131 -10.77 -10.99 5.84
CA ARG A 131 -11.96 -11.45 6.59
C ARG A 131 -11.62 -11.87 8.03
N GLU A 132 -10.50 -12.56 8.23
CA GLU A 132 -10.03 -12.97 9.55
C GLU A 132 -9.64 -11.76 10.41
N GLU A 133 -8.89 -10.82 9.81
CA GLU A 133 -8.48 -9.57 10.47
C GLU A 133 -9.69 -8.72 10.86
N ILE A 134 -10.69 -8.57 9.99
CA ILE A 134 -11.89 -7.78 10.28
C ILE A 134 -12.72 -8.42 11.41
N ARG A 135 -12.93 -9.74 11.38
CA ARG A 135 -13.67 -10.45 12.45
C ARG A 135 -12.97 -10.33 13.79
N GLY A 136 -11.65 -10.55 13.81
CA GLY A 136 -10.85 -10.40 15.02
C GLY A 136 -10.89 -8.97 15.56
N PHE A 137 -10.84 -7.98 14.68
CA PHE A 137 -10.91 -6.58 15.06
C PHE A 137 -12.29 -6.19 15.59
N ALA A 138 -13.36 -6.65 14.93
CA ALA A 138 -14.74 -6.43 15.36
C ALA A 138 -14.98 -6.99 16.77
N LEU A 139 -14.55 -8.23 17.00
CA LEU A 139 -14.65 -8.87 18.32
C LEU A 139 -13.84 -8.11 19.38
N LEU A 140 -12.58 -7.76 19.06
CA LEU A 140 -11.69 -7.03 19.97
C LEU A 140 -12.27 -5.68 20.40
N ARG A 141 -13.00 -5.01 19.49
CA ARG A 141 -13.56 -3.67 19.70
C ARG A 141 -15.03 -3.66 20.08
N GLY A 142 -15.70 -4.82 20.10
CA GLY A 142 -17.14 -4.90 20.29
C GLY A 142 -17.94 -4.15 19.21
N LEU A 143 -17.43 -4.09 17.99
CA LEU A 143 -18.07 -3.39 16.87
C LEU A 143 -19.05 -4.31 16.12
N PRO A 144 -20.19 -3.78 15.64
CA PRO A 144 -21.14 -4.56 14.86
C PRO A 144 -20.51 -4.95 13.51
N LEU A 145 -20.68 -6.21 13.12
CA LEU A 145 -20.20 -6.76 11.85
C LEU A 145 -21.34 -7.49 11.15
N VAL A 146 -21.62 -7.08 9.90
CA VAL A 146 -22.57 -7.75 9.01
C VAL A 146 -21.78 -8.42 7.89
N GLU A 147 -22.10 -9.67 7.59
CA GLU A 147 -21.50 -10.40 6.47
C GLU A 147 -22.47 -10.46 5.30
N GLU A 148 -21.99 -10.06 4.12
CA GLU A 148 -22.66 -10.22 2.84
C GLU A 148 -21.82 -11.11 1.92
N GLU A 149 -22.38 -11.54 0.80
CA GLU A 149 -21.71 -12.46 -0.14
C GLU A 149 -20.34 -11.93 -0.59
N HIS A 150 -20.28 -10.66 -1.00
CA HIS A 150 -19.09 -10.02 -1.56
C HIS A 150 -18.52 -8.88 -0.70
N ALA A 151 -19.08 -8.69 0.50
CA ALA A 151 -18.70 -7.58 1.37
C ALA A 151 -18.76 -7.96 2.87
N LEU A 152 -18.02 -7.21 3.67
CA LEU A 152 -18.22 -7.11 5.11
C LEU A 152 -18.58 -5.66 5.45
N ILE A 153 -19.50 -5.45 6.38
CA ILE A 153 -19.86 -4.11 6.86
C ILE A 153 -19.52 -4.04 8.34
N LEU A 154 -18.47 -3.30 8.68
CA LEU A 154 -17.98 -3.11 10.04
C LEU A 154 -18.37 -1.71 10.52
N ASP A 155 -19.24 -1.61 11.52
CA ASP A 155 -19.69 -0.31 12.05
C ASP A 155 -20.17 0.65 10.97
N GLY A 156 -20.93 0.13 9.99
CA GLY A 156 -21.41 0.88 8.83
C GLY A 156 -20.38 1.12 7.73
N GLN A 157 -19.09 0.81 7.94
CA GLN A 157 -18.06 0.90 6.91
C GLN A 157 -18.06 -0.37 6.04
N PRO A 158 -18.39 -0.28 4.74
CA PRO A 158 -18.26 -1.42 3.83
C PRO A 158 -16.79 -1.73 3.51
N ILE A 159 -16.51 -3.02 3.33
CA ILE A 159 -15.24 -3.57 2.83
C ILE A 159 -15.59 -4.59 1.74
N PHE A 160 -15.08 -4.38 0.52
CA PHE A 160 -15.31 -5.25 -0.63
C PHE A 160 -14.16 -6.22 -0.86
N PHE A 161 -14.47 -7.38 -1.44
CA PHE A 161 -13.52 -8.48 -1.65
C PHE A 161 -13.50 -8.94 -3.11
N ASP A 162 -12.33 -9.39 -3.56
CA ASP A 162 -12.15 -10.21 -4.75
C ASP A 162 -11.74 -11.61 -4.29
N GLY A 163 -12.71 -12.52 -4.23
CA GLY A 163 -12.56 -13.82 -3.58
C GLY A 163 -12.23 -13.68 -2.09
N ALA A 164 -11.06 -14.18 -1.68
CA ALA A 164 -10.58 -14.08 -0.30
C ALA A 164 -9.85 -12.76 0.00
N ALA A 165 -9.38 -12.04 -1.03
CA ALA A 165 -8.58 -10.84 -0.85
C ALA A 165 -9.46 -9.61 -0.63
N ALA A 166 -9.18 -8.83 0.40
CA ALA A 166 -9.76 -7.50 0.56
C ALA A 166 -9.33 -6.63 -0.64
N LEU A 167 -10.31 -6.01 -1.28
CA LEU A 167 -10.13 -5.22 -2.50
C LEU A 167 -10.27 -3.73 -2.23
N GLN A 168 -11.29 -3.34 -1.45
CA GLN A 168 -11.61 -1.93 -1.27
C GLN A 168 -12.27 -1.63 0.07
N VAL A 169 -11.95 -0.46 0.63
CA VAL A 169 -12.63 0.16 1.79
C VAL A 169 -13.19 1.51 1.33
N PRO A 170 -14.29 1.52 0.55
CA PRO A 170 -14.74 2.73 -0.14
C PRO A 170 -15.30 3.77 0.84
N ASP A 171 -15.21 5.04 0.45
CA ASP A 171 -16.05 6.09 1.01
C ASP A 171 -17.22 6.37 0.06
N ALA A 172 -18.23 7.11 0.52
CA ALA A 172 -19.33 7.56 -0.33
C ALA A 172 -18.80 8.29 -1.58
N GLY A 173 -19.22 7.84 -2.76
CA GLY A 173 -18.80 8.42 -4.04
C GLY A 173 -17.39 8.03 -4.52
N SER A 174 -16.65 7.19 -3.79
CA SER A 174 -15.36 6.67 -4.28
C SER A 174 -15.58 5.73 -5.48
N PRO A 175 -14.79 5.87 -6.57
CA PRO A 175 -14.85 4.93 -7.66
C PRO A 175 -14.31 3.56 -7.20
N THR A 176 -14.85 2.49 -7.77
CA THR A 176 -14.28 1.15 -7.57
C THR A 176 -13.08 0.91 -8.49
N LEU A 177 -12.24 -0.08 -8.17
CA LEU A 177 -11.14 -0.50 -9.06
C LEU A 177 -11.66 -0.83 -10.46
N ALA A 178 -12.76 -1.58 -10.53
CA ALA A 178 -13.42 -1.95 -11.79
C ALA A 178 -13.88 -0.72 -12.59
N GLN A 179 -14.38 0.30 -11.90
CA GLN A 179 -14.80 1.55 -12.52
C GLN A 179 -13.63 2.34 -13.08
N VAL A 180 -12.53 2.47 -12.33
CA VAL A 180 -11.29 3.12 -12.81
C VAL A 180 -10.73 2.39 -14.03
N TYR A 181 -10.67 1.06 -13.98
CA TYR A 181 -10.26 0.25 -15.13
C TYR A 181 -11.17 0.49 -16.34
N SER A 182 -12.49 0.40 -16.13
CA SER A 182 -13.47 0.53 -17.22
C SER A 182 -13.34 1.89 -17.91
N ASP A 183 -13.19 2.97 -17.16
CA ASP A 183 -13.01 4.31 -17.73
C ASP A 183 -11.77 4.45 -18.61
N ALA A 184 -10.73 3.67 -18.34
CA ALA A 184 -9.47 3.70 -19.07
C ALA A 184 -9.36 2.67 -20.19
N ALA A 185 -10.20 1.62 -20.20
CA ALA A 185 -9.96 0.39 -20.94
C ALA A 185 -9.73 0.61 -22.45
N TYR A 186 -10.73 1.13 -23.17
CA TYR A 186 -10.62 1.28 -24.63
C TYR A 186 -9.63 2.37 -25.05
N LEU A 187 -9.52 3.46 -24.30
CA LEU A 187 -8.51 4.49 -24.59
C LEU A 187 -7.09 3.93 -24.40
N SER A 188 -6.89 3.12 -23.35
CA SER A 188 -5.65 2.39 -23.14
C SER A 188 -5.34 1.44 -24.30
N ILE A 189 -6.32 0.68 -24.78
CA ILE A 189 -6.17 -0.24 -25.93
C ILE A 189 -5.75 0.53 -27.19
N GLU A 190 -6.40 1.65 -27.52
CA GLU A 190 -6.04 2.47 -28.69
C GLU A 190 -4.60 2.99 -28.60
N HIS A 191 -4.20 3.51 -27.44
CA HIS A 191 -2.82 3.96 -27.21
C HIS A 191 -1.80 2.82 -27.36
N GLN A 192 -2.10 1.60 -26.86
CA GLN A 192 -1.20 0.46 -27.02
C GLN A 192 -1.13 -0.01 -28.48
N PHE A 193 -2.24 -0.05 -29.21
CA PHE A 193 -2.21 -0.36 -30.65
C PHE A 193 -1.35 0.63 -31.43
N PHE A 194 -1.52 1.93 -31.17
CA PHE A 194 -0.73 2.97 -31.82
C PHE A 194 0.75 2.88 -31.48
N PHE A 195 1.09 2.59 -30.22
CA PHE A 195 2.47 2.40 -29.79
C PHE A 195 3.10 1.14 -30.41
N HIS A 196 2.40 0.01 -30.40
CA HIS A 196 2.90 -1.26 -30.94
C HIS A 196 3.16 -1.20 -32.45
N ALA A 197 2.36 -0.43 -33.19
CA ALA A 197 2.58 -0.20 -34.62
C ALA A 197 3.92 0.52 -34.91
N GLN A 198 4.41 1.32 -33.97
CA GLN A 198 5.66 2.09 -34.10
C GLN A 198 6.85 1.43 -33.40
N HIS A 199 6.59 0.63 -32.34
CA HIS A 199 7.59 -0.01 -31.50
C HIS A 199 7.31 -1.52 -31.32
N PRO A 200 7.58 -2.36 -32.34
CA PRO A 200 7.20 -3.78 -32.31
C PRO A 200 7.89 -4.60 -31.20
N ALA A 201 9.07 -4.17 -30.73
CA ALA A 201 9.83 -4.87 -29.71
C ALA A 201 9.19 -4.77 -28.30
N GLN A 202 8.35 -3.76 -28.04
CA GLN A 202 7.65 -3.50 -26.76
C GLN A 202 8.53 -3.42 -25.50
N GLN A 203 9.85 -3.49 -25.69
CA GLN A 203 10.87 -3.30 -24.67
C GLN A 203 11.61 -2.03 -25.00
N VAL A 204 11.75 -1.17 -23.99
CA VAL A 204 12.47 0.09 -24.13
C VAL A 204 13.70 0.09 -23.22
N ARG A 205 14.74 0.83 -23.63
CA ARG A 205 15.89 1.08 -22.76
C ARG A 205 15.61 2.27 -21.86
N LEU A 206 15.52 2.01 -20.56
CA LEU A 206 15.27 3.01 -19.53
C LEU A 206 16.59 3.61 -19.01
N ASP A 207 16.67 4.94 -19.03
CA ASP A 207 17.60 5.72 -18.23
C ASP A 207 16.89 6.17 -16.95
N LEU A 208 17.12 5.44 -15.85
CA LEU A 208 16.56 5.73 -14.53
C LEU A 208 17.05 7.08 -13.97
N SER A 209 18.24 7.53 -14.37
CA SER A 209 18.82 8.78 -13.89
C SER A 209 18.15 9.98 -14.54
N ALA A 210 17.87 9.89 -15.83
CA ALA A 210 17.20 10.94 -16.61
C ALA A 210 15.67 10.86 -16.55
N GLY A 211 15.10 9.73 -16.09
CA GLY A 211 13.65 9.52 -16.13
C GLY A 211 13.11 9.44 -17.56
N THR A 212 13.89 8.84 -18.47
CA THR A 212 13.53 8.72 -19.88
C THR A 212 13.72 7.31 -20.39
N ALA A 213 12.96 6.92 -21.41
CA ALA A 213 13.17 5.68 -22.15
C ALA A 213 13.16 6.00 -23.64
N GLU A 214 14.28 5.75 -24.33
CA GLU A 214 14.43 6.05 -25.77
C GLU A 214 14.03 7.49 -26.16
N GLY A 215 14.37 8.47 -25.31
CA GLY A 215 14.04 9.88 -25.53
C GLY A 215 12.61 10.28 -25.17
N MET A 216 11.76 9.33 -24.74
CA MET A 216 10.44 9.60 -24.18
C MET A 216 10.54 9.82 -22.67
N ARG A 217 9.68 10.68 -22.10
CA ARG A 217 9.56 10.77 -20.65
C ARG A 217 9.00 9.45 -20.11
N ALA A 218 9.62 8.91 -19.07
CA ALA A 218 9.26 7.62 -18.49
C ALA A 218 8.90 7.76 -17.00
N GLN A 219 7.71 7.33 -16.63
CA GLN A 219 7.24 7.24 -15.26
C GLN A 219 7.28 5.79 -14.81
N VAL A 220 8.13 5.46 -13.81
CA VAL A 220 8.19 4.11 -13.26
C VAL A 220 6.95 3.86 -12.40
N LEU A 221 6.14 2.88 -12.79
CA LEU A 221 5.00 2.44 -11.99
C LEU A 221 5.44 1.50 -10.88
N GLY A 222 6.30 0.54 -11.21
CA GLY A 222 6.76 -0.49 -10.29
C GLY A 222 7.65 -1.51 -10.98
N THR A 223 8.04 -2.54 -10.25
CA THR A 223 8.92 -3.59 -10.74
C THR A 223 8.29 -4.97 -10.59
N PHE A 224 8.47 -5.79 -11.61
CA PHE A 224 8.24 -7.22 -11.58
C PHE A 224 9.51 -7.94 -11.12
N ARG A 225 9.36 -8.85 -10.16
CA ARG A 225 10.41 -9.78 -9.73
C ARG A 225 9.73 -11.09 -9.32
N GLU A 226 10.21 -12.18 -9.89
CA GLU A 226 9.70 -13.53 -9.59
C GLU A 226 8.17 -13.58 -9.78
N ASP A 227 7.42 -13.84 -8.71
CA ASP A 227 5.98 -13.97 -8.67
C ASP A 227 5.27 -12.73 -8.10
N SER A 228 5.94 -11.57 -8.08
CA SER A 228 5.42 -10.35 -7.46
C SER A 228 5.62 -9.09 -8.30
N PHE A 229 4.67 -8.17 -8.14
CA PHE A 229 4.79 -6.79 -8.55
C PHE A 229 4.95 -5.91 -7.30
N THR A 230 5.96 -5.05 -7.29
CA THR A 230 6.18 -4.07 -6.22
C THR A 230 5.99 -2.67 -6.80
N TRP A 231 5.12 -1.85 -6.23
CA TRP A 231 4.95 -0.48 -6.69
C TRP A 231 6.24 0.33 -6.54
N GLY A 232 6.45 1.33 -7.40
CA GLY A 232 7.64 2.17 -7.37
C GLY A 232 7.82 2.87 -6.03
N TRP A 233 6.74 3.37 -5.43
CA TRP A 233 6.72 4.05 -4.14
C TRP A 233 7.09 3.13 -2.97
N ALA A 234 7.02 1.82 -3.18
CA ALA A 234 7.31 0.77 -2.23
C ALA A 234 8.64 0.06 -2.49
N ASP A 235 9.33 0.35 -3.60
CA ASP A 235 10.55 -0.36 -3.97
C ASP A 235 11.79 0.40 -3.49
N PRO A 236 12.43 -0.02 -2.37
CA PRO A 236 13.57 0.72 -1.80
C PRO A 236 14.82 0.67 -2.69
N ARG A 237 14.82 -0.14 -3.75
CA ARG A 237 15.93 -0.25 -4.70
C ARG A 237 15.88 0.82 -5.79
N LEU A 238 14.74 1.49 -5.95
CA LEU A 238 14.59 2.59 -6.89
C LEU A 238 15.06 3.90 -6.24
N PRO A 239 15.75 4.78 -6.97
CA PRO A 239 16.06 6.12 -6.47
C PRO A 239 14.77 6.92 -6.26
N ASP A 240 14.76 7.87 -5.32
CA ASP A 240 13.58 8.65 -4.93
C ASP A 240 12.85 9.29 -6.13
N GLN A 241 13.60 9.80 -7.10
CA GLN A 241 13.06 10.38 -8.32
C GLN A 241 12.24 9.39 -9.17
N ALA A 242 12.63 8.12 -9.19
CA ALA A 242 11.92 7.06 -9.90
C ALA A 242 10.71 6.56 -9.09
N GLN A 243 10.74 6.67 -7.77
CA GLN A 243 9.59 6.34 -6.92
C GLN A 243 8.47 7.40 -7.02
N ALA A 244 8.85 8.67 -7.16
CA ALA A 244 7.96 9.82 -7.04
C ALA A 244 6.67 9.74 -7.89
N PRO A 245 6.70 9.35 -9.18
CA PRO A 245 5.48 9.29 -10.00
C PRO A 245 4.42 8.36 -9.42
N SER A 246 4.83 7.18 -8.95
CA SER A 246 3.90 6.19 -8.41
C SER A 246 3.31 6.57 -7.03
N ARG A 247 3.81 7.61 -6.34
CA ARG A 247 3.23 8.09 -5.07
C ARG A 247 1.82 8.66 -5.25
N ALA A 248 1.49 9.18 -6.43
CA ALA A 248 0.13 9.61 -6.74
C ALA A 248 -0.86 8.42 -6.75
N LEU A 249 -0.41 7.22 -7.11
CA LEU A 249 -1.22 6.00 -7.03
C LEU A 249 -1.49 5.62 -5.58
N LEU A 250 -0.48 5.70 -4.71
CA LEU A 250 -0.65 5.48 -3.27
C LEU A 250 -1.67 6.47 -2.68
N ALA A 251 -1.53 7.76 -3.00
CA ALA A 251 -2.44 8.79 -2.52
C ALA A 251 -3.88 8.56 -3.02
N PHE A 252 -4.05 8.24 -4.30
CA PHE A 252 -5.35 7.91 -4.88
C PHE A 252 -5.96 6.66 -4.22
N GLY A 253 -5.14 5.62 -4.00
CA GLY A 253 -5.52 4.41 -3.29
C GLY A 253 -5.98 4.66 -1.86
N GLN A 254 -5.26 5.51 -1.11
CA GLN A 254 -5.62 5.90 0.25
C GLN A 254 -6.91 6.72 0.28
N GLN A 255 -7.06 7.65 -0.65
CA GLN A 255 -8.26 8.49 -0.77
C GLN A 255 -9.51 7.63 -1.03
N HIS A 256 -9.46 6.77 -2.03
CA HIS A 256 -10.60 5.97 -2.50
C HIS A 256 -10.70 4.57 -1.87
N GLY A 257 -9.74 4.23 -1.01
CA GLY A 257 -9.66 2.97 -0.28
C GLY A 257 -9.38 1.77 -1.17
N ILE A 258 -8.74 1.96 -2.32
CA ILE A 258 -8.45 0.91 -3.30
C ILE A 258 -7.16 0.19 -2.88
N LEU A 259 -7.31 -0.97 -2.24
CA LEU A 259 -6.20 -1.67 -1.60
C LEU A 259 -5.10 -2.13 -2.57
N PRO A 260 -5.38 -2.53 -3.83
CA PRO A 260 -4.33 -2.81 -4.80
C PRO A 260 -3.36 -1.64 -5.05
N LEU A 261 -3.78 -0.39 -4.86
CA LEU A 261 -2.88 0.77 -5.05
C LEU A 261 -2.09 1.13 -3.79
N VAL A 262 -2.53 0.64 -2.63
CA VAL A 262 -1.93 0.88 -1.30
C VAL A 262 -1.05 -0.29 -0.85
N SER A 263 -1.30 -1.49 -1.36
CA SER A 263 -0.52 -2.69 -1.03
C SER A 263 0.87 -2.59 -1.64
N PRO A 264 1.97 -2.55 -0.85
CA PRO A 264 3.33 -2.33 -1.37
C PRO A 264 3.74 -3.34 -2.45
N ARG A 265 3.32 -4.58 -2.25
CA ARG A 265 3.59 -5.73 -3.12
C ARG A 265 2.30 -6.49 -3.37
N ILE A 266 2.14 -6.94 -4.61
CA ILE A 266 0.96 -7.67 -5.09
C ILE A 266 1.45 -8.93 -5.79
N PRO A 267 0.82 -10.09 -5.58
CA PRO A 267 1.10 -11.28 -6.37
C PRO A 267 0.94 -11.00 -7.87
N LEU A 268 1.89 -11.46 -8.69
CA LEU A 268 1.92 -11.18 -10.13
C LEU A 268 0.63 -11.59 -10.82
N ALA A 269 0.06 -12.74 -10.46
CA ALA A 269 -1.22 -13.20 -11.00
C ALA A 269 -2.36 -12.19 -10.76
N GLN A 270 -2.40 -11.52 -9.61
CA GLN A 270 -3.39 -10.48 -9.31
C GLN A 270 -3.08 -9.18 -10.06
N ALA A 271 -1.80 -8.77 -10.09
CA ALA A 271 -1.36 -7.59 -10.82
C ALA A 271 -1.69 -7.69 -12.32
N THR A 272 -1.51 -8.86 -12.92
CA THR A 272 -1.89 -9.16 -14.30
C THR A 272 -3.41 -9.21 -14.46
N ARG A 273 -4.14 -9.88 -13.55
CA ARG A 273 -5.60 -9.99 -13.62
C ARG A 273 -6.28 -8.62 -13.61
N TRP A 274 -5.82 -7.70 -12.76
CA TRP A 274 -6.39 -6.35 -12.69
C TRP A 274 -5.82 -5.39 -13.74
N ASP A 275 -4.72 -5.77 -14.39
CA ASP A 275 -3.96 -4.94 -15.34
C ASP A 275 -3.69 -3.54 -14.75
N LEU A 276 -2.77 -3.53 -13.79
CA LEU A 276 -2.38 -2.33 -13.06
C LEU A 276 -1.85 -1.20 -13.96
N ALA A 277 -1.36 -1.53 -15.16
CA ALA A 277 -0.95 -0.53 -16.14
C ALA A 277 -2.17 0.29 -16.59
N VAL A 278 -3.28 -0.37 -16.95
CA VAL A 278 -4.52 0.31 -17.36
C VAL A 278 -5.07 1.19 -16.24
N ILE A 279 -5.10 0.69 -15.00
CA ILE A 279 -5.58 1.45 -13.84
C ILE A 279 -4.73 2.70 -13.57
N ALA A 280 -3.42 2.63 -13.78
CA ALA A 280 -2.51 3.74 -13.51
C ALA A 280 -2.64 4.89 -14.51
N LYS A 281 -3.00 4.60 -15.77
CA LYS A 281 -3.09 5.59 -16.85
C LYS A 281 -3.94 6.82 -16.52
N PRO A 282 -5.23 6.69 -16.13
CA PRO A 282 -6.06 7.85 -15.83
C PRO A 282 -5.62 8.62 -14.58
N ILE A 283 -4.92 7.96 -13.64
CA ILE A 283 -4.44 8.59 -12.40
C ILE A 283 -3.19 9.44 -12.68
N LEU A 284 -2.31 8.97 -13.57
CA LEU A 284 -1.02 9.60 -13.86
C LEU A 284 -1.02 10.44 -15.14
N GLY A 285 -2.09 10.40 -15.93
CA GLY A 285 -2.25 11.20 -17.15
C GLY A 285 -1.42 10.74 -18.34
N ALA A 286 -0.70 9.62 -18.24
CA ALA A 286 0.09 9.04 -19.32
C ALA A 286 -0.56 7.75 -19.82
N TRP A 287 -0.75 7.62 -21.12
CA TRP A 287 -1.63 6.61 -21.70
C TRP A 287 -0.93 5.47 -22.43
N THR A 288 0.38 5.57 -22.63
CA THR A 288 1.19 4.51 -23.24
C THR A 288 2.01 3.82 -22.17
N HIS A 289 2.04 2.49 -22.16
CA HIS A 289 2.91 1.73 -21.24
C HIS A 289 3.88 0.83 -22.00
N ALA A 290 5.03 0.57 -21.39
CA ALA A 290 6.06 -0.35 -21.87
C ALA A 290 6.78 -1.01 -20.70
N VAL A 291 7.66 -1.96 -21.00
CA VAL A 291 8.53 -2.61 -20.02
C VAL A 291 10.00 -2.36 -20.31
N ALA A 292 10.83 -2.30 -19.27
CA ALA A 292 12.27 -2.14 -19.39
C ALA A 292 13.00 -3.06 -18.40
N GLY A 293 14.01 -3.78 -18.87
CA GLY A 293 14.90 -4.54 -17.97
C GLY A 293 15.76 -3.58 -17.14
N LEU A 294 15.79 -3.78 -15.82
CA LEU A 294 16.66 -3.00 -14.92
C LEU A 294 17.98 -3.73 -14.66
N VAL A 295 17.86 -4.97 -14.19
CA VAL A 295 18.94 -5.93 -13.90
C VAL A 295 18.39 -7.33 -14.16
N PRO A 296 19.23 -8.39 -14.23
CA PRO A 296 18.74 -9.75 -14.42
C PRO A 296 17.62 -10.10 -13.42
N GLY A 297 16.47 -10.53 -13.93
CA GLY A 297 15.30 -10.91 -13.13
C GLY A 297 14.44 -9.76 -12.60
N VAL A 298 14.70 -8.51 -13.00
CA VAL A 298 13.89 -7.34 -12.61
C VAL A 298 13.49 -6.53 -13.84
N THR A 299 12.19 -6.38 -14.04
CA THR A 299 11.61 -5.58 -15.13
C THR A 299 10.79 -4.45 -14.55
N ALA A 300 11.05 -3.22 -14.98
CA ALA A 300 10.22 -2.07 -14.67
C ALA A 300 8.99 -2.01 -15.59
N LEU A 301 7.84 -1.67 -15.02
CA LEU A 301 6.65 -1.23 -15.75
C LEU A 301 6.67 0.30 -15.82
N LEU A 302 6.51 0.84 -17.03
CA LEU A 302 6.64 2.26 -17.31
C LEU A 302 5.36 2.82 -17.93
N LEU A 303 5.02 4.06 -17.61
CA LEU A 303 4.21 4.90 -18.50
C LEU A 303 5.11 5.84 -19.27
N LEU A 304 4.86 5.95 -20.57
CA LEU A 304 5.63 6.73 -21.52
C LEU A 304 4.82 7.94 -22.00
N GLU A 305 5.51 9.05 -22.16
CA GLU A 305 4.95 10.29 -22.68
C GLU A 305 5.92 10.95 -23.65
N ALA A 306 5.41 11.26 -24.85
CA ALA A 306 6.10 12.05 -25.86
C ALA A 306 5.08 12.57 -26.90
N PRO A 307 5.37 13.67 -27.60
CA PRO A 307 4.44 14.23 -28.60
C PRO A 307 4.05 13.26 -29.71
N HIS A 308 4.94 12.37 -30.13
CA HIS A 308 4.67 11.37 -31.17
C HIS A 308 3.83 10.18 -30.68
N LEU A 309 3.55 10.08 -29.36
CA LEU A 309 2.65 9.09 -28.79
C LEU A 309 1.19 9.57 -28.72
N HIS A 310 0.92 10.84 -29.09
CA HIS A 310 -0.44 11.33 -29.17
C HIS A 310 -1.20 10.63 -30.28
N LEU A 311 -2.41 10.19 -29.95
CA LEU A 311 -3.28 9.53 -30.92
C LEU A 311 -3.63 10.50 -32.06
N PRO A 312 -3.57 10.04 -33.33
CA PRO A 312 -4.10 10.82 -34.45
C PRO A 312 -5.64 10.98 -34.33
N PRO A 313 -6.28 11.78 -35.19
CA PRO A 313 -7.74 11.83 -35.28
C PRO A 313 -8.35 10.43 -35.41
N LEU A 314 -9.47 10.21 -34.70
CA LEU A 314 -10.13 8.90 -34.65
C LEU A 314 -10.65 8.52 -36.04
N ARG A 315 -10.34 7.30 -36.48
CA ARG A 315 -10.90 6.71 -37.69
C ARG A 315 -11.95 5.64 -37.34
N PRO A 316 -13.06 5.51 -38.08
CA PRO A 316 -14.12 4.54 -37.78
C PRO A 316 -13.65 3.09 -37.71
N GLU A 317 -12.64 2.70 -38.50
CA GLU A 317 -12.04 1.38 -38.44
C GLU A 317 -11.25 1.12 -37.15
N VAL A 318 -10.54 2.13 -36.63
CA VAL A 318 -9.79 2.03 -35.37
C VAL A 318 -10.77 1.90 -34.20
N ALA A 319 -11.81 2.74 -34.20
CA ALA A 319 -12.89 2.67 -33.22
C ALA A 319 -13.53 1.27 -33.13
N ARG A 320 -13.87 0.67 -34.28
CA ARG A 320 -14.46 -0.68 -34.33
C ARG A 320 -13.50 -1.73 -33.78
N GLU A 321 -12.22 -1.68 -34.16
CA GLU A 321 -11.22 -2.65 -33.69
C GLU A 321 -10.98 -2.54 -32.18
N VAL A 322 -10.83 -1.32 -31.67
CA VAL A 322 -10.64 -1.04 -30.24
C VAL A 322 -11.82 -1.55 -29.43
N THR A 323 -13.05 -1.22 -29.85
CA THR A 323 -14.28 -1.59 -29.13
C THR A 323 -14.70 -3.05 -29.32
N ALA A 324 -14.13 -3.76 -30.29
CA ALA A 324 -14.29 -5.21 -30.45
C ALA A 324 -13.38 -6.02 -29.51
N THR A 325 -12.37 -5.39 -28.91
CA THR A 325 -11.44 -6.06 -27.99
C THR A 325 -12.18 -6.48 -26.72
N PRO A 326 -12.16 -7.77 -26.33
CA PRO A 326 -12.86 -8.24 -25.15
C PRO A 326 -12.23 -7.67 -23.88
N LEU A 327 -13.07 -7.23 -22.94
CA LEU A 327 -12.64 -6.73 -21.64
C LEU A 327 -12.66 -7.85 -20.59
N PRO A 328 -11.85 -7.74 -19.52
CA PRO A 328 -11.92 -8.62 -18.36
C PRO A 328 -13.32 -8.65 -17.74
N THR A 329 -13.68 -9.76 -17.12
CA THR A 329 -15.04 -10.00 -16.57
C THR A 329 -15.47 -9.03 -15.46
N PHE A 330 -14.52 -8.40 -14.77
CA PHE A 330 -14.82 -7.41 -13.73
C PHE A 330 -15.08 -6.01 -14.31
N ALA A 331 -14.75 -5.77 -15.58
CA ALA A 331 -14.96 -4.49 -16.24
C ALA A 331 -16.42 -4.33 -16.66
N ASP A 332 -16.88 -3.08 -16.74
CA ASP A 332 -18.18 -2.69 -17.30
C ASP A 332 -17.98 -2.20 -18.75
N PRO A 333 -18.36 -3.00 -19.77
CA PRO A 333 -18.17 -2.62 -21.17
C PRO A 333 -18.96 -1.37 -21.58
N GLN A 334 -20.12 -1.13 -20.97
CA GLN A 334 -20.96 0.03 -21.28
C GLN A 334 -20.36 1.31 -20.72
N ARG A 335 -19.80 1.23 -19.50
CA ARG A 335 -19.01 2.34 -18.94
C ARG A 335 -17.76 2.61 -19.78
N ALA A 336 -17.02 1.57 -20.14
CA ALA A 336 -15.83 1.72 -20.97
C ALA A 336 -16.12 2.39 -22.31
N LEU A 337 -17.19 1.97 -22.99
CA LEU A 337 -17.62 2.57 -24.25
C LEU A 337 -18.00 4.04 -24.10
N ARG A 338 -18.74 4.39 -23.05
CA ARG A 338 -19.11 5.80 -22.77
C ARG A 338 -17.87 6.66 -22.53
N SER A 339 -16.95 6.22 -21.66
CA SER A 339 -15.75 6.98 -21.33
C SER A 339 -14.84 7.17 -22.55
N TYR A 340 -14.71 6.14 -23.39
CA TYR A 340 -13.98 6.21 -24.64
C TYR A 340 -14.60 7.20 -25.64
N THR A 341 -15.91 7.14 -25.82
CA THR A 341 -16.68 8.05 -26.69
C THR A 341 -16.50 9.51 -26.27
N THR A 342 -16.56 9.77 -24.96
CA THR A 342 -16.31 11.11 -24.40
C THR A 342 -14.87 11.57 -24.67
N ALA A 343 -13.88 10.70 -24.46
CA ALA A 343 -12.47 11.05 -24.64
C ALA A 343 -12.08 11.33 -26.09
N ARG A 344 -12.71 10.65 -27.06
CA ARG A 344 -12.37 10.79 -28.50
C ARG A 344 -13.28 11.73 -29.28
N GLY A 345 -14.35 12.25 -28.68
CA GLY A 345 -15.20 13.27 -29.29
C GLY A 345 -16.34 12.72 -30.17
N ALA A 346 -16.99 11.65 -29.71
CA ALA A 346 -18.06 10.86 -30.34
C ALA A 346 -17.60 9.84 -31.41
N LEU A 347 -18.26 8.68 -31.38
CA LEU A 347 -18.09 7.51 -32.26
C LEU A 347 -19.06 7.51 -33.43
#